data_AF-A0A3D0J0J6-F1
#
_entry.id   AF-A0A3D0J0J6-F1
#
_cell.length_a   1.000
_cell.length_b   1.000
_cell.length_c   1.000
_cell.angle_alpha   90.00
_cell.angle_beta   90.00
_cell.angle_gamma   90.00
#
_symmetry.space_group_name_H-M   'P 1'
#
loop_
_entity.id
_entity.type
_entity.pdbx_description
1 polymer ?
#
loop_
_entity_poly.entity_id
_entity_poly.type
_entity_poly.pdbx_seq_one_letter_code
_entity_poly.pdbx_strand_id
1 'polypeptide(L)'
;VLYGGLVFQPLTANLMAVMISSADLRLRQTYTLFGQDQLYRETPEPVILSSVLPDRSNVYLTGLAGQVVREINGKKIRTLADVMPALELGGERTVIRFEGDQRPAVLKKREVDQVMPRIMTLYGISQPHRTELGGRRLAKGSWNRDGVAK
;
A
#
# COMPACT_ATOMS: atom_id res chain seq x y z
N VAL A 1 -5.69 -0.89 -1.28
CA VAL A 1 -6.30 -2.24 -1.17
C VAL A 1 -6.38 -2.60 0.31
N LEU A 2 -7.51 -3.12 0.79
CA LEU A 2 -7.76 -3.55 2.16
C LEU A 2 -7.89 -5.07 2.19
N TYR A 3 -7.16 -5.73 3.09
CA TYR A 3 -7.23 -7.19 3.25
C TYR A 3 -6.99 -7.59 4.70
N GLY A 4 -8.00 -8.13 5.39
CA GLY A 4 -7.90 -8.54 6.80
C GLY A 4 -7.51 -7.40 7.75
N GLY A 5 -7.84 -6.16 7.38
CA GLY A 5 -7.41 -4.94 8.09
C GLY A 5 -6.08 -4.37 7.61
N LEU A 6 -5.29 -5.08 6.80
CA LEU A 6 -4.06 -4.56 6.21
C LEU A 6 -4.39 -3.58 5.08
N VAL A 7 -3.84 -2.37 5.16
CA VAL A 7 -4.07 -1.31 4.16
C VAL A 7 -2.84 -1.13 3.29
N PHE A 8 -2.95 -1.53 2.02
CA PHE A 8 -1.92 -1.36 1.00
C PHE A 8 -2.17 -0.09 0.18
N GLN A 9 -1.12 0.71 0.03
CA GLN A 9 -1.13 1.93 -0.77
C GLN A 9 0.14 2.04 -1.62
N PRO A 10 0.08 2.74 -2.76
CA PRO A 10 1.28 3.10 -3.47
C PRO A 10 2.08 4.11 -2.65
N LEU A 11 3.38 3.93 -2.60
CA LEU A 11 4.30 4.83 -1.93
C LEU A 11 4.51 6.07 -2.80
N THR A 12 3.67 7.07 -2.57
CA THR A 12 3.77 8.37 -3.24
C THR A 12 4.64 9.35 -2.43
N ALA A 13 5.20 10.37 -3.08
CA ALA A 13 5.96 11.42 -2.39
C ALA A 13 5.14 12.10 -1.27
N ASN A 14 3.84 12.31 -1.49
CA ASN A 14 2.95 12.88 -0.47
C ASN A 14 2.77 11.94 0.72
N LEU A 15 2.57 10.64 0.47
CA LEU A 15 2.47 9.65 1.54
C LEU A 15 3.77 9.58 2.35
N MET A 16 4.92 9.60 1.66
CA MET A 16 6.23 9.66 2.32
C MET A 16 6.39 10.92 3.16
N ALA A 17 5.99 12.09 2.66
CA ALA A 17 6.09 13.34 3.41
C ALA A 17 5.27 13.30 4.71
N VAL A 18 4.04 12.78 4.64
CA VAL A 18 3.19 12.59 5.83
C VAL A 18 3.79 11.57 6.78
N MET A 19 4.22 10.41 6.26
CA MET A 19 4.81 9.36 7.07
C MET A 19 6.11 9.80 7.71
N ILE A 20 7.04 10.44 7.01
CA ILE A 20 8.27 10.98 7.59
C ILE A 20 7.92 11.98 8.69
N SER A 21 6.96 12.87 8.45
CA SER A 21 6.58 13.88 9.44
C SER A 21 6.01 13.26 10.73
N SER A 22 5.28 12.15 10.63
CA SER A 22 4.67 11.45 11.78
C SER A 22 5.47 10.26 12.31
N ALA A 23 6.48 9.79 11.59
CA ALA A 23 7.22 8.59 11.91
C ALA A 23 8.36 8.84 12.90
N ASP A 24 8.63 7.80 13.68
CA ASP A 24 9.74 7.72 14.62
C ASP A 24 11.10 7.78 13.88
N LEU A 25 12.16 8.18 14.58
CA LEU A 25 13.48 8.48 14.00
C LEU A 25 14.05 7.33 13.14
N ARG A 26 13.79 6.08 13.55
CA ARG A 26 14.18 4.86 12.82
C ARG A 26 13.49 4.71 11.48
N LEU A 27 12.18 4.94 11.42
CA LEU A 27 11.42 4.86 10.18
C LEU A 27 11.88 5.97 9.23
N ARG A 28 12.12 7.19 9.74
CA ARG A 28 12.70 8.29 8.94
C ARG A 28 14.04 7.89 8.34
N GLN A 29 14.96 7.32 9.13
CA GLN A 29 16.26 6.85 8.65
C GLN A 29 16.13 5.75 7.59
N THR A 30 15.25 4.77 7.82
CA THR A 30 14.95 3.74 6.82
C THR A 30 14.44 4.37 5.53
N TYR A 31 13.49 5.31 5.56
CA TYR A 31 12.99 5.94 4.33
C TYR A 31 14.03 6.83 3.63
N THR A 32 14.85 7.57 4.37
CA THR A 32 15.91 8.41 3.77
C THR A 32 16.96 7.54 3.06
N LEU A 33 17.37 6.42 3.68
CA LEU A 33 18.34 5.49 3.10
C LEU A 33 17.75 4.65 1.95
N PHE A 34 16.51 4.17 2.09
CA PHE A 34 15.83 3.37 1.06
C PHE A 34 15.37 4.21 -0.15
N GLY A 35 15.06 5.49 0.05
CA GLY A 35 14.64 6.41 -1.00
C GLY A 35 15.77 6.89 -1.92
N GLN A 36 17.03 6.83 -1.46
CA GLN A 36 18.16 7.37 -2.23
C GLN A 36 18.78 6.37 -3.23
N ASP A 37 18.80 5.05 -2.97
CA ASP A 37 19.67 4.18 -3.77
C ASP A 37 19.01 3.08 -4.64
N GLN A 38 17.85 2.50 -4.30
CA GLN A 38 17.44 1.23 -4.98
C GLN A 38 15.95 1.08 -5.33
N LEU A 39 15.00 1.59 -4.53
CA LEU A 39 13.57 1.26 -4.69
C LEU A 39 12.95 1.83 -5.99
N TYR A 40 13.34 3.03 -6.39
CA TYR A 40 12.83 3.70 -7.59
C TYR A 40 13.41 3.20 -8.92
N ARG A 41 14.50 2.41 -8.89
CA ARG A 41 15.11 1.86 -10.11
C ARG A 41 14.43 0.58 -10.59
N GLU A 42 13.90 -0.24 -9.69
CA GLU A 42 13.32 -1.55 -10.02
C GLU A 42 11.78 -1.60 -9.91
N THR A 43 11.18 -0.69 -9.14
CA THR A 43 9.71 -0.58 -8.98
C THR A 43 9.21 0.82 -9.31
N PRO A 44 8.42 1.01 -10.37
CA PRO A 44 7.91 2.33 -10.74
C PRO A 44 6.91 2.88 -9.70
N GLU A 45 6.25 2.00 -8.93
CA GLU A 45 5.27 2.38 -7.89
C GLU A 45 5.30 1.41 -6.70
N PRO A 46 6.32 1.48 -5.82
CA PRO A 46 6.45 0.56 -4.69
C PRO A 46 5.21 0.58 -3.81
N VAL A 47 4.79 -0.59 -3.30
CA VAL A 47 3.60 -0.73 -2.46
C VAL A 47 4.00 -0.83 -1.00
N ILE A 48 3.34 -0.07 -0.14
CA ILE A 48 3.57 -0.06 1.31
C ILE A 48 2.34 -0.57 2.06
N LEU A 49 2.57 -1.28 3.16
CA LEU A 49 1.56 -1.49 4.20
C LEU A 49 1.47 -0.21 5.03
N SER A 50 0.59 0.71 4.66
CA SER A 50 0.54 2.03 5.27
C SER A 50 -0.03 2.01 6.69
N SER A 51 -1.03 1.16 6.92
CA SER A 51 -1.62 0.96 8.24
C SER A 51 -2.25 -0.42 8.38
N VAL A 52 -2.52 -0.79 9.63
CA VAL A 52 -3.32 -1.95 9.99
C VAL A 52 -4.51 -1.46 10.78
N LEU A 53 -5.71 -1.61 10.22
CA LEU A 53 -6.96 -1.28 10.90
C LEU A 53 -7.16 -2.27 12.05
N PRO A 54 -7.13 -1.80 13.32
CA PRO A 54 -7.16 -2.69 14.46
C PRO A 54 -8.42 -3.56 14.49
N ASP A 55 -8.22 -4.87 14.59
CA ASP A 55 -9.27 -5.85 14.85
C ASP A 55 -8.69 -6.98 15.72
N ARG A 56 -9.54 -7.65 16.49
CA ARG A 56 -9.11 -8.79 17.33
C ARG A 56 -8.41 -9.90 16.53
N SER A 57 -8.69 -10.03 15.23
CA SER A 57 -8.05 -11.03 14.37
C SER A 57 -6.65 -10.64 13.86
N ASN A 58 -6.23 -9.38 13.99
CA ASN A 58 -4.99 -8.88 13.37
C ASN A 58 -4.04 -8.14 14.35
N VAL A 59 -4.24 -8.28 15.65
CA VAL A 59 -3.46 -7.60 16.71
C VAL A 59 -1.95 -7.81 16.56
N TYR A 60 -1.51 -9.00 16.14
CA TYR A 60 -0.09 -9.32 15.96
C TYR A 60 0.53 -8.69 14.69
N LEU A 61 -0.29 -8.11 13.81
CA LEU A 61 0.15 -7.52 12.54
C LEU A 61 0.36 -6.00 12.64
N THR A 62 -0.12 -5.34 13.70
CA THR A 62 -0.07 -3.87 13.83
C THR A 62 1.36 -3.31 13.73
N GLY A 63 2.36 -4.05 14.24
CA GLY A 63 3.77 -3.64 14.16
C GLY A 63 4.41 -3.73 12.77
N LEU A 64 3.71 -4.24 11.76
CA LEU A 64 4.20 -4.36 10.39
C LEU A 64 3.86 -3.13 9.52
N ALA A 65 3.06 -2.20 10.05
CA ALA A 65 2.78 -0.94 9.38
C ALA A 65 4.08 -0.17 9.08
N GLY A 66 4.14 0.47 7.92
CA GLY A 66 5.31 1.17 7.41
C GLY A 66 6.24 0.31 6.54
N GLN A 67 6.00 -0.99 6.42
CA GLN A 67 6.88 -1.86 5.65
C GLN A 67 6.49 -1.90 4.16
N VAL A 68 7.49 -1.85 3.28
CA VAL A 68 7.31 -2.01 1.83
C VAL A 68 7.06 -3.49 1.53
N VAL A 69 6.05 -3.77 0.72
CA VAL A 69 5.67 -5.13 0.33
C VAL A 69 6.51 -5.58 -0.84
N ARG A 70 7.24 -6.68 -0.65
CA ARG A 70 8.09 -7.30 -1.66
C ARG A 70 7.34 -8.34 -2.49
N GLU A 71 6.60 -9.20 -1.79
CA GLU A 71 5.97 -10.38 -2.39
C GLU A 71 4.69 -10.77 -1.65
N ILE A 72 3.69 -11.23 -2.38
CA ILE A 72 2.48 -11.85 -1.82
C ILE A 72 2.29 -13.20 -2.52
N ASN A 73 2.19 -14.27 -1.74
CA ASN A 73 1.95 -15.64 -2.23
C ASN A 73 2.92 -16.08 -3.35
N GLY A 74 4.22 -15.75 -3.27
CA GLY A 74 5.18 -16.08 -4.34
C GLY A 74 5.27 -15.04 -5.46
N LYS A 75 4.29 -14.14 -5.58
CA LYS A 75 4.25 -13.12 -6.64
C LYS A 75 4.87 -11.81 -6.16
N LYS A 76 5.90 -11.35 -6.87
CA LYS A 76 6.52 -10.03 -6.64
C LYS A 76 5.52 -8.91 -6.86
N ILE A 77 5.51 -7.93 -5.97
CA ILE A 77 4.64 -6.75 -6.04
C ILE A 77 5.46 -5.56 -6.51
N ARG A 78 5.09 -4.97 -7.65
CA ARG A 78 5.78 -3.79 -8.21
C ARG A 78 4.90 -2.56 -8.27
N THR A 79 3.58 -2.76 -8.28
CA THR A 79 2.53 -1.74 -8.35
C THR A 79 1.35 -2.14 -7.49
N LEU A 80 0.47 -1.20 -7.14
CA LEU A 80 -0.75 -1.52 -6.39
C LEU A 80 -1.66 -2.50 -7.17
N ALA A 81 -1.65 -2.44 -8.50
CA ALA A 81 -2.42 -3.32 -9.37
C ALA A 81 -2.00 -4.81 -9.24
N ASP A 82 -0.77 -5.09 -8.83
CA ASP A 82 -0.29 -6.46 -8.63
C ASP A 82 -0.87 -7.13 -7.39
N VAL A 83 -1.30 -6.34 -6.40
CA VAL A 83 -1.70 -6.82 -5.06
C VAL A 83 -2.93 -7.69 -5.13
N MET A 84 -3.99 -7.26 -5.82
CA MET A 84 -5.25 -8.01 -5.90
C MET A 84 -5.05 -9.40 -6.54
N PRO A 85 -4.44 -9.52 -7.73
CA PRO A 85 -4.13 -10.83 -8.31
C PRO A 85 -3.21 -11.68 -7.42
N ALA A 86 -2.27 -11.06 -6.68
CA ALA A 86 -1.38 -11.80 -5.80
C ALA A 86 -2.08 -12.36 -4.57
N LEU A 87 -3.05 -11.63 -4.01
CA LEU A 87 -3.90 -12.10 -2.92
C LEU A 87 -4.79 -13.27 -3.37
N GLU A 88 -5.26 -13.24 -4.62
CA GLU A 88 -6.11 -14.29 -5.22
C GLU A 88 -5.37 -15.61 -5.48
N LEU A 89 -4.05 -15.55 -5.78
CA LEU A 89 -3.19 -16.74 -5.92
C LEU A 89 -3.10 -17.58 -4.63
N GLY A 90 -3.43 -16.98 -3.48
CA GLY A 90 -3.41 -17.67 -2.19
C GLY A 90 -4.54 -18.70 -2.07
N GLY A 91 -4.16 -19.92 -1.67
CA GLY A 91 -5.08 -20.98 -1.25
C GLY A 91 -5.71 -20.68 0.12
N GLU A 92 -5.48 -21.55 1.11
CA GLU A 92 -6.04 -21.35 2.45
C GLU A 92 -5.34 -20.25 3.27
N ARG A 93 -4.12 -19.89 2.88
CA ARG A 93 -3.28 -18.90 3.57
C ARG A 93 -2.74 -17.89 2.59
N THR A 94 -2.69 -16.65 3.04
CA THR A 94 -2.06 -15.53 2.36
C THR A 94 -0.77 -15.21 3.09
N VAL A 95 0.35 -15.28 2.37
CA VAL A 95 1.69 -14.98 2.89
C VAL A 95 2.17 -13.68 2.25
N ILE A 96 2.49 -12.69 3.06
CA ILE A 96 2.99 -11.38 2.63
C ILE A 96 4.41 -11.22 3.17
N ARG A 97 5.36 -11.00 2.27
CA ARG A 97 6.77 -10.71 2.59
C ARG A 97 7.04 -9.23 2.36
N PHE A 98 7.80 -8.65 3.26
CA PHE A 98 8.22 -7.25 3.19
C PHE A 98 9.67 -7.15 2.72
N GLU A 99 10.08 -5.94 2.36
CA GLU A 99 11.49 -5.64 2.10
C GLU A 99 12.34 -5.82 3.36
N GLY A 100 13.56 -6.31 3.17
CA GLY A 100 14.44 -6.75 4.27
C GLY A 100 14.17 -8.18 4.76
N ASP A 101 14.73 -8.52 5.92
CA ASP A 101 14.65 -9.87 6.51
C ASP A 101 13.58 -9.95 7.63
N GLN A 102 12.45 -9.28 7.40
CA GLN A 102 11.34 -9.22 8.35
C GLN A 102 10.50 -10.50 8.30
N ARG A 103 9.89 -10.86 9.43
CA ARG A 103 8.97 -12.01 9.49
C ARG A 103 7.78 -11.76 8.56
N PRO A 104 7.37 -12.75 7.74
CA PRO A 104 6.23 -12.59 6.86
C PRO A 104 4.92 -12.49 7.66
N ALA A 105 3.97 -11.70 7.17
CA ALA A 105 2.60 -11.74 7.65
C ALA A 105 1.88 -12.94 7.02
N VAL A 106 1.26 -13.77 7.84
CA VAL A 106 0.49 -14.93 7.37
C VAL A 106 -0.94 -14.81 7.89
N LEU A 107 -1.90 -14.78 6.96
CA LEU A 107 -3.32 -14.70 7.28
C LEU A 107 -4.05 -15.92 6.72
N LYS A 108 -5.05 -16.45 7.43
CA LYS A 108 -5.92 -17.48 6.89
C LYS A 108 -7.03 -16.82 6.07
N LYS A 109 -7.24 -17.27 4.83
CA LYS A 109 -8.23 -16.68 3.91
C LYS A 109 -9.64 -16.69 4.51
N ARG A 110 -10.03 -17.80 5.14
CA ARG A 110 -11.32 -17.93 5.85
C ARG A 110 -11.51 -16.90 6.96
N GLU A 111 -10.46 -16.60 7.73
CA GLU A 111 -10.53 -15.58 8.78
C GLU A 111 -10.68 -14.19 8.15
N VAL A 112 -9.93 -13.91 7.08
CA VAL A 112 -10.05 -12.64 6.34
C VAL A 112 -11.47 -12.43 5.82
N ASP A 113 -12.06 -13.42 5.17
CA ASP A 113 -13.40 -13.33 4.59
C ASP A 113 -14.47 -13.06 5.67
N GLN A 114 -14.28 -13.60 6.88
CA GLN A 114 -15.19 -13.38 8.02
C GLN A 114 -15.05 -11.98 8.63
N VAL A 115 -13.82 -11.44 8.70
CA VAL A 115 -13.58 -10.15 9.39
C VAL A 115 -13.70 -8.94 8.48
N MET A 116 -13.50 -9.10 7.17
CA MET A 116 -13.54 -7.99 6.22
C MET A 116 -14.85 -7.17 6.28
N PRO A 117 -16.06 -7.78 6.27
CA PRO A 117 -17.31 -7.02 6.36
C PRO A 117 -17.43 -6.22 7.67
N ARG A 118 -16.96 -6.82 8.77
CA ARG A 118 -16.95 -6.17 10.09
C ARG A 118 -16.01 -4.97 10.11
N ILE A 119 -14.77 -5.15 9.63
CA ILE A 119 -13.77 -4.09 9.57
C ILE A 119 -14.27 -2.96 8.67
N MET A 120 -14.82 -3.28 7.50
CA MET A 120 -15.36 -2.26 6.59
C MET A 120 -16.47 -1.44 7.25
N THR A 121 -17.40 -2.09 7.96
CA THR A 121 -18.48 -1.40 8.68
C THR A 121 -17.92 -0.53 9.82
N LEU A 122 -17.03 -1.08 10.65
CA LEU A 122 -16.46 -0.39 11.81
C LEU A 122 -15.68 0.88 11.43
N TYR A 123 -14.99 0.85 10.30
CA TYR A 123 -14.15 1.94 9.82
C TYR A 123 -14.79 2.76 8.68
N GLY A 124 -16.07 2.54 8.37
CA GLY A 124 -16.80 3.31 7.36
C GLY A 124 -16.27 3.17 5.92
N ILE A 125 -15.69 2.02 5.59
CA ILE A 125 -15.08 1.74 4.28
C ILE A 125 -16.13 1.14 3.35
N SER A 126 -16.41 1.84 2.25
CA SER A 126 -17.41 1.40 1.26
C SER A 126 -16.89 0.39 0.25
N GLN A 127 -15.59 0.40 -0.04
CA GLN A 127 -14.97 -0.47 -1.04
C GLN A 127 -13.64 -1.05 -0.52
N PRO A 128 -13.41 -2.37 -0.66
CA PRO A 128 -12.20 -3.01 -0.14
C PRO A 128 -10.97 -2.71 -0.99
N HIS A 129 -11.13 -2.34 -2.27
CA HIS A 129 -10.01 -1.97 -3.11
C HIS A 129 -10.38 -0.85 -4.06
N ARG A 130 -9.37 -0.03 -4.36
CA ARG A 130 -9.42 0.97 -5.41
C ARG A 130 -8.02 1.04 -6.00
N THR A 131 -7.85 0.49 -7.20
CA THR A 131 -6.59 0.49 -7.95
C THR A 131 -6.52 1.67 -8.91
N GLU A 132 -7.66 2.27 -9.24
CA GLU A 132 -7.76 3.48 -10.03
C GLU A 132 -7.63 4.71 -9.11
N LEU A 133 -6.56 5.50 -9.27
CA LEU A 133 -6.56 6.89 -8.85
C LEU A 133 -7.64 7.57 -9.69
N GLY A 134 -8.88 7.62 -9.18
CA GLY A 134 -10.02 8.18 -9.90
C GLY A 134 -9.61 9.45 -10.60
N GLY A 135 -9.72 9.48 -11.93
CA GLY A 135 -9.04 10.40 -12.82
C GLY A 135 -9.29 11.87 -12.47
N ARG A 136 -8.53 12.42 -11.51
CA ARG A 136 -8.15 13.81 -11.55
C ARG A 136 -7.12 13.90 -12.67
N ARG A 137 -7.64 14.01 -13.89
CA ARG A 137 -7.00 14.78 -14.95
C ARG A 137 -6.49 16.03 -14.26
N LEU A 138 -5.18 16.13 -14.03
CA LEU A 138 -4.55 17.43 -13.91
C LEU A 138 -5.03 18.18 -15.15
N ALA A 139 -5.80 19.25 -14.96
CA ALA A 139 -6.29 20.05 -16.07
C ALA A 139 -5.07 20.39 -16.91
N LYS A 140 -4.96 19.79 -18.11
CA LYS A 140 -3.96 20.21 -19.08
C LYS A 140 -4.20 21.70 -19.24
N GLY A 141 -3.20 22.49 -18.86
CA GLY A 141 -3.23 23.93 -18.98
C GLY A 141 -3.72 24.28 -20.38
N SER A 142 -4.81 25.04 -20.41
CA SER A 142 -5.25 25.78 -21.59
C SER A 142 -4.11 26.71 -21.99
N TRP A 143 -3.28 26.27 -22.94
CA TRP A 143 -2.48 27.19 -23.73
C TRP A 143 -3.44 27.81 -24.73
N ASN A 144 -3.98 28.98 -24.38
CA ASN A 144 -4.73 29.79 -25.32
C ASN A 144 -3.75 30.34 -26.35
N ARG A 145 -3.94 29.97 -27.62
CA ARG A 145 -3.09 30.39 -28.74
C ARG A 145 -3.69 31.65 -29.38
N ASP A 146 -3.93 32.67 -28.58
CA ASP A 146 -4.36 33.98 -29.05
C ASP A 146 -3.28 35.01 -28.71
N GLY A 147 -2.23 35.02 -29.53
CA GLY A 147 -1.23 36.08 -29.58
C GLY A 147 -1.38 36.84 -30.88
N VAL A 148 -2.36 37.75 -30.93
CA VAL A 148 -2.44 38.78 -31.97
C VAL A 148 -1.21 39.67 -31.83
N ALA A 149 -0.35 39.69 -32.85
CA ALA A 149 0.66 40.72 -33.00
C ALA A 149 0.10 41.85 -33.87
N LYS A 150 0.14 43.07 -33.32
CA LYS A 150 0.10 44.32 -34.08
C LYS A 150 1.31 44.45 -34.98
#